data_AF-W6K851-F1
#
_entry.id   AF-W6K851-F1
#
_cell.length_a   1.000
_cell.length_b   1.000
_cell.length_c   1.000
_cell.angle_alpha   90.00
_cell.angle_beta   90.00
_cell.angle_gamma   90.00
#
_symmetry.space_group_name_H-M   'P 1'
#
loop_
_entity.id
_entity.type
_entity.pdbx_description
1 polymer ?
#
loop_
_entity_poly.entity_id
_entity_poly.type
_entity_poly.pdbx_seq_one_letter_code
_entity_poly.pdbx_strand_id
1 'polypeptide(L)'
;MKLDDSLLVAYVDGELDSNTIREVEAALATDPEARQMVRALRESASMLQAAMNDPLHEAVPDRLLVALEQPHAAPIMPTGTPPALRSANDNWRIPSAVAAMALLLFVGLGSGWYAADLRDESMAARLAALEHQDARLREQARLQILETMVSGQSGEWYNPDSGNRGTISPVRTYKDKKDRYCREFREQLDVDGRRETLFGVACREKESGWTPIMEVRPLVRGQPDA
;
A
#
# COMPACT_ATOMS: atom_id res chain seq x y z
N MET A 1 27.77 -9.03 -18.14
CA MET A 1 26.42 -9.48 -17.77
C MET A 1 25.42 -8.44 -18.23
N LYS A 2 24.21 -8.83 -18.66
CA LYS A 2 23.16 -7.86 -18.99
C LYS A 2 22.37 -7.59 -17.70
N LEU A 3 22.25 -6.32 -17.32
CA LEU A 3 21.41 -5.90 -16.20
C LEU A 3 19.99 -5.72 -16.73
N ASP A 4 19.06 -6.52 -16.24
CA ASP A 4 17.63 -6.33 -16.48
C ASP A 4 16.95 -5.69 -15.26
N ASP A 5 15.75 -5.16 -15.48
CA ASP A 5 15.01 -4.41 -14.46
C ASP A 5 14.70 -5.27 -13.23
N SER A 6 14.41 -6.56 -13.43
CA SER A 6 14.11 -7.49 -12.33
C SER A 6 15.32 -7.71 -11.43
N LEU A 7 16.51 -7.86 -12.02
CA LEU A 7 17.74 -8.06 -11.30
C LEU A 7 18.16 -6.80 -10.52
N LEU A 8 17.93 -5.61 -11.08
CA LEU A 8 18.19 -4.34 -10.39
C LEU A 8 17.23 -4.11 -9.22
N VAL A 9 15.96 -4.49 -9.34
CA VAL A 9 15.01 -4.46 -8.23
C VAL A 9 15.44 -5.44 -7.13
N ALA A 10 15.74 -6.69 -7.47
CA ALA A 10 16.23 -7.69 -6.51
C ALA A 10 17.53 -7.25 -5.80
N TYR A 11 18.43 -6.56 -6.52
CA TYR A 11 19.64 -5.97 -5.94
C TYR A 11 19.31 -4.85 -4.95
N VAL A 12 18.33 -3.98 -5.24
CA VAL A 12 17.90 -2.90 -4.33
C VAL A 12 17.23 -3.47 -3.08
N ASP A 13 16.43 -4.53 -3.23
CA ASP A 13 15.72 -5.19 -2.14
C ASP A 13 16.63 -6.11 -1.29
N GLY A 14 17.83 -6.43 -1.78
CA GLY A 14 18.81 -7.26 -1.06
C GLY A 14 18.58 -8.77 -1.20
N GLU A 15 17.79 -9.20 -2.17
CA GLU A 15 17.38 -10.60 -2.39
C GLU A 15 18.40 -11.41 -3.22
N LEU A 16 19.56 -10.83 -3.57
CA LEU A 16 20.60 -11.49 -4.35
C LEU A 16 21.64 -12.20 -3.49
N ASP A 17 22.16 -13.32 -3.97
CA ASP A 17 23.28 -14.00 -3.33
C ASP A 17 24.61 -13.23 -3.50
N SER A 18 25.59 -13.55 -2.66
CA SER A 18 26.87 -12.83 -2.62
C SER A 18 27.67 -12.90 -3.92
N ASN A 19 27.51 -13.95 -4.74
CA ASN A 19 28.21 -14.03 -6.01
C ASN A 19 27.56 -13.09 -7.04
N THR A 20 26.24 -13.15 -7.16
CA THR A 20 25.49 -12.29 -8.09
C THR A 20 25.60 -10.82 -7.72
N ILE A 21 25.64 -10.46 -6.43
CA ILE A 21 25.91 -9.07 -6.01
C ILE A 21 27.23 -8.56 -6.60
N ARG A 22 28.31 -9.34 -6.54
CA ARG A 22 29.61 -8.91 -7.11
C ARG A 22 29.56 -8.71 -8.62
N GLU A 23 28.83 -9.56 -9.32
CA GLU A 23 28.64 -9.45 -10.77
C GLU A 23 27.82 -8.20 -11.14
N VAL A 24 26.78 -7.89 -10.38
CA VAL A 24 25.96 -6.68 -10.53
C VAL A 24 26.77 -5.43 -10.23
N GLU A 25 27.53 -5.39 -9.13
CA GLU A 25 28.40 -4.26 -8.76
C GLU A 25 29.46 -3.99 -9.84
N ALA A 26 30.08 -5.04 -10.38
CA ALA A 26 31.03 -4.91 -11.48
C ALA A 26 30.37 -4.35 -12.75
N ALA A 27 29.15 -4.77 -13.07
CA ALA A 27 28.39 -4.26 -14.21
C ALA A 27 27.96 -2.79 -14.01
N LEU A 28 27.49 -2.43 -12.81
CA LEU A 28 27.10 -1.06 -12.43
C LEU A 28 28.28 -0.08 -12.53
N ALA A 29 29.52 -0.53 -12.30
CA ALA A 29 30.70 0.32 -12.47
C ALA A 29 30.86 0.85 -13.90
N THR A 30 30.41 0.09 -14.90
CA THR A 30 30.53 0.43 -16.33
C THR A 30 29.25 0.99 -16.95
N ASP A 31 28.11 0.84 -16.29
CA ASP A 31 26.80 1.24 -16.82
C ASP A 31 26.22 2.45 -16.05
N PRO A 32 26.24 3.66 -16.63
CA PRO A 32 25.67 4.84 -15.99
C PRO A 32 24.13 4.85 -15.94
N GLU A 33 23.45 4.20 -16.88
CA GLU A 33 21.98 4.15 -16.93
C GLU A 33 21.44 3.23 -15.83
N ALA A 34 22.03 2.04 -15.68
CA ALA A 34 21.68 1.12 -14.59
C ALA A 34 21.92 1.76 -13.21
N ARG A 35 23.00 2.55 -13.05
CA ARG A 35 23.23 3.33 -11.81
C ARG A 35 22.16 4.38 -11.58
N GLN A 36 21.64 5.02 -12.62
CA GLN A 36 20.55 5.98 -12.49
C GLN A 36 19.25 5.29 -12.06
N MET A 37 18.95 4.12 -12.63
CA MET A 37 17.79 3.32 -12.24
C MET A 37 17.85 2.91 -10.76
N VAL A 38 19.00 2.37 -10.30
CA VAL A 38 19.20 2.01 -8.88
C VAL A 38 19.03 3.22 -7.96
N ARG A 39 19.52 4.41 -8.37
CA ARG A 39 19.29 5.64 -7.59
C ARG A 39 17.82 6.00 -7.49
N ALA A 40 17.08 5.94 -8.60
CA ALA A 40 15.65 6.25 -8.62
C ALA A 40 14.83 5.28 -7.74
N LEU A 41 15.15 3.98 -7.79
CA LEU A 41 14.53 2.96 -6.93
C LEU A 41 14.82 3.19 -5.44
N ARG A 42 16.06 3.53 -5.08
CA ARG A 42 16.42 3.85 -3.68
C ARG A 42 15.75 5.13 -3.19
N GLU A 43 15.64 6.14 -4.05
CA GLU A 43 14.97 7.40 -3.72
C GLU A 43 13.48 7.18 -3.42
N SER A 44 12.78 6.40 -4.26
CA SER A 44 11.38 6.06 -4.01
C SER A 44 11.19 5.25 -2.72
N ALA A 45 12.05 4.24 -2.48
CA ALA A 45 12.02 3.44 -1.26
C ALA A 45 12.24 4.30 0.00
N SER A 46 13.13 5.30 -0.06
CA SER A 46 13.42 6.18 1.07
C SER A 46 12.22 7.03 1.50
N MET A 47 11.37 7.47 0.56
CA MET A 47 10.15 8.22 0.85
C MET A 47 9.12 7.35 1.58
N LEU A 48 8.95 6.10 1.13
CA LEU A 48 8.08 5.12 1.78
C LEU A 48 8.57 4.81 3.19
N GLN A 49 9.88 4.54 3.33
CA GLN A 49 10.48 4.22 4.62
C GLN A 49 10.38 5.38 5.61
N ALA A 50 10.54 6.63 5.16
CA ALA A 50 10.36 7.80 6.01
C ALA A 50 8.93 7.93 6.55
N ALA A 51 7.92 7.58 5.76
CA ALA A 51 6.52 7.58 6.19
C ALA A 51 6.19 6.44 7.16
N MET A 52 6.85 5.28 7.02
CA MET A 52 6.58 4.09 7.82
C MET A 52 7.46 3.94 9.06
N ASN A 53 8.50 4.77 9.21
CA ASN A 53 9.46 4.66 10.32
C ASN A 53 8.97 5.22 11.66
N ASP A 54 7.75 5.77 11.75
CA ASP A 54 7.20 6.29 13.02
C ASP A 54 7.27 5.25 14.18
N PRO A 55 6.90 3.96 13.99
CA PRO A 55 7.00 2.93 15.03
C PRO A 55 8.44 2.51 15.37
N LEU A 56 9.43 2.75 14.49
CA LEU A 56 10.84 2.42 14.80
C LEU A 56 11.45 3.37 15.84
N HIS A 57 10.79 4.50 16.12
CA HIS A 57 11.21 5.46 17.15
C HIS A 57 10.63 5.14 18.53
N GLU A 58 9.81 4.09 18.66
CA GLU A 58 9.39 3.58 19.97
C GLU A 58 10.60 3.00 20.72
N ALA A 59 10.67 3.26 22.02
CA ALA A 59 11.71 2.67 22.85
C ALA A 59 11.63 1.14 22.77
N VAL A 60 12.75 0.49 22.45
CA VAL A 60 12.84 -0.97 22.37
C VAL A 60 12.38 -1.56 23.72
N PRO A 61 11.35 -2.42 23.76
CA PRO A 61 10.85 -2.97 25.01
C PRO A 61 11.94 -3.68 25.82
N ASP A 62 12.00 -3.42 27.13
CA ASP A 62 13.05 -3.94 28.03
C ASP A 62 13.24 -5.46 27.96
N ARG A 63 12.17 -6.21 27.67
CA ARG A 63 12.22 -7.67 27.47
C ARG A 63 13.19 -8.11 26.37
N LEU A 64 13.38 -7.28 25.33
CA LEU A 64 14.31 -7.56 24.24
C LEU A 64 15.75 -7.23 24.64
N LEU A 65 15.95 -6.16 25.42
CA LEU A 65 17.25 -5.80 25.97
C LEU A 65 17.75 -6.88 26.94
N VAL A 66 16.85 -7.37 27.81
CA VAL A 66 17.11 -8.49 28.72
C VAL A 66 17.44 -9.78 27.95
N ALA A 67 16.80 -10.01 26.80
CA ALA A 67 17.10 -11.18 25.97
C ALA A 67 18.50 -11.11 25.31
N LEU A 68 19.00 -9.91 25.00
CA LEU A 68 20.35 -9.73 24.46
C LEU A 68 21.44 -9.89 25.53
N GLU A 69 21.14 -9.48 26.78
CA GLU A 69 22.05 -9.63 27.92
C GLU A 69 22.14 -11.07 28.43
N GLN A 70 21.15 -11.92 28.12
CA GLN A 70 21.22 -13.34 28.46
C GLN A 70 22.28 -14.03 27.60
N PRO A 71 23.34 -14.60 28.20
CA PRO A 71 24.17 -15.56 27.51
C PRO A 71 23.31 -16.77 27.20
N HIS A 72 22.79 -16.84 25.98
CA HIS A 72 22.21 -18.05 25.44
C HIS A 72 23.36 -19.03 25.19
N ALA A 73 23.84 -19.64 26.26
CA ALA A 73 24.45 -20.95 26.15
C ALA A 73 23.34 -21.89 25.69
N ALA A 74 23.10 -21.94 24.38
CA ALA A 74 22.42 -23.08 23.79
C ALA A 74 23.10 -24.32 24.40
N PRO A 75 22.36 -25.24 25.03
CA PRO A 75 22.98 -26.46 25.51
C PRO A 75 23.67 -27.07 24.30
N ILE A 76 25.01 -27.13 24.34
CA ILE A 76 25.79 -27.91 23.41
C ILE A 76 25.29 -29.32 23.65
N MET A 77 24.42 -29.79 22.76
CA MET A 77 23.91 -31.15 22.79
C MET A 77 25.15 -32.04 22.80
N PRO A 78 25.37 -32.87 23.84
CA PRO A 78 26.56 -33.70 23.87
C PRO A 78 26.54 -34.55 22.60
N THR A 79 27.65 -34.55 21.86
CA THR A 79 27.90 -35.47 20.75
C THR A 79 28.07 -36.88 21.32
N GLY A 80 27.03 -37.40 21.94
CA GLY A 80 26.89 -38.80 22.30
C GLY A 80 26.33 -39.53 21.09
N THR A 81 26.98 -40.61 20.71
CA THR A 81 26.45 -41.58 19.76
C THR A 81 25.02 -41.94 20.15
N PRO A 82 24.02 -41.80 19.25
CA PRO A 82 22.67 -42.21 19.57
C PRO A 82 22.65 -43.72 19.88
N PRO A 83 21.85 -44.18 20.85
CA PRO A 83 21.68 -45.61 21.07
C PRO A 83 21.16 -46.25 19.78
N ALA A 84 21.77 -47.36 19.38
CA ALA A 84 21.34 -48.12 18.22
C ALA A 84 19.87 -48.51 18.38
N LEU A 85 18.99 -47.86 17.62
CA LEU A 85 17.61 -48.28 17.49
C LEU A 85 17.63 -49.69 16.90
N ARG A 86 17.26 -50.69 17.71
CA ARG A 86 17.06 -52.06 17.24
C ARG A 86 15.92 -52.02 16.21
N SER A 87 16.27 -52.27 14.95
CA SER A 87 15.32 -52.54 13.89
C SER A 87 14.61 -53.85 14.19
N ALA A 88 13.41 -53.75 14.78
CA ALA A 88 12.48 -54.86 14.81
C ALA A 88 11.92 -55.02 13.40
N ASN A 89 12.61 -55.86 12.62
CA ASN A 89 12.04 -56.50 11.46
C ASN A 89 10.84 -57.34 11.92
N ASP A 90 9.63 -56.84 11.68
CA ASP A 90 8.42 -57.64 11.81
C ASP A 90 7.50 -57.36 10.62
N ASN A 91 7.84 -58.02 9.51
CA ASN A 91 6.93 -58.62 8.54
C ASN A 91 5.61 -57.86 8.24
N TRP A 92 5.70 -56.60 7.83
CA TRP A 92 4.57 -55.90 7.23
C TRP A 92 4.42 -56.31 5.76
N ARG A 93 3.75 -57.44 5.54
CA ARG A 93 3.13 -57.75 4.25
C ARG A 93 2.21 -56.59 3.88
N ILE A 94 2.52 -55.88 2.80
CA ILE A 94 1.70 -54.77 2.27
C ILE A 94 0.51 -55.40 1.53
N PRO A 95 -0.74 -55.38 2.04
CA PRO A 95 -1.89 -55.60 1.18
C PRO A 95 -1.98 -54.39 0.23
N SER A 96 -2.39 -54.65 -1.01
CA SER A 96 -2.53 -53.70 -2.11
C SER A 96 -3.50 -52.54 -1.78
N ALA A 97 -3.04 -51.55 -1.02
CA ALA A 97 -3.80 -50.35 -0.67
C ALA A 97 -2.94 -49.07 -0.61
N VAL A 98 -1.74 -49.07 -1.22
CA VAL A 98 -0.86 -47.88 -1.26
C VAL A 98 -1.19 -46.92 -2.42
N ALA A 99 -2.10 -47.28 -3.33
CA ALA A 99 -2.47 -46.39 -4.43
C ALA A 99 -3.27 -45.13 -4.00
N ALA A 100 -3.86 -45.10 -2.81
CA ALA A 100 -4.74 -44.00 -2.39
C ALA A 100 -4.03 -42.82 -1.68
N MET A 101 -2.82 -43.01 -1.13
CA MET A 101 -2.13 -41.94 -0.38
C MET A 101 -1.31 -40.98 -1.25
N ALA A 102 -0.89 -41.39 -2.46
CA ALA A 102 -0.21 -40.50 -3.39
C ALA A 102 -1.13 -39.38 -3.92
N LEU A 103 -2.45 -39.63 -4.00
CA LEU A 103 -3.42 -38.64 -4.47
C LEU A 103 -3.63 -37.48 -3.47
N LEU A 104 -3.49 -37.70 -2.16
CA LEU A 104 -3.70 -36.66 -1.16
C LEU A 104 -2.51 -35.69 -1.03
N LEU A 105 -1.28 -36.14 -1.30
CA LEU A 105 -0.09 -35.28 -1.29
C LEU A 105 -0.01 -34.35 -2.51
N PHE A 106 -0.55 -34.74 -3.67
CA PHE A 106 -0.69 -33.83 -4.82
C PHE A 106 -1.76 -32.75 -4.60
N VAL A 107 -2.83 -33.05 -3.85
CA VAL A 107 -3.84 -32.05 -3.48
C VAL A 107 -3.31 -31.10 -2.40
N GLY A 108 -2.56 -31.59 -1.40
CA GLY A 108 -2.03 -30.77 -0.30
C GLY A 108 -0.87 -29.84 -0.67
N LEU A 109 0.07 -30.28 -1.52
CA LEU A 109 1.19 -29.44 -1.98
C LEU A 109 0.89 -28.67 -3.28
N GLY A 110 -0.01 -29.19 -4.13
CA GLY A 110 -0.47 -28.47 -5.33
C GLY A 110 -1.40 -27.32 -4.99
N SER A 111 -2.32 -27.50 -4.04
CA SER A 111 -3.29 -26.45 -3.67
C SER A 111 -2.65 -25.18 -3.10
N GLY A 112 -1.47 -25.27 -2.47
CA GLY A 112 -0.72 -24.10 -1.98
C GLY A 112 -0.20 -23.20 -3.10
N TRP A 113 0.20 -23.77 -4.24
CA TRP A 113 0.59 -23.00 -5.45
C TRP A 113 -0.62 -22.48 -6.23
N TYR A 114 -1.74 -23.24 -6.26
CA TYR A 114 -2.97 -22.80 -6.92
C TYR A 114 -3.79 -21.78 -6.11
N ALA A 115 -3.59 -21.67 -4.79
CA ALA A 115 -4.32 -20.72 -3.95
C ALA A 115 -3.71 -19.31 -3.92
N ALA A 116 -2.45 -19.13 -4.34
CA ALA A 116 -1.83 -17.81 -4.43
C ALA A 116 -2.37 -16.95 -5.60
N ASP A 117 -2.99 -17.59 -6.60
CA ASP A 117 -3.47 -16.96 -7.83
C ASP A 117 -4.98 -16.61 -7.81
N LEU A 118 -5.70 -16.92 -6.73
CA LEU A 118 -7.13 -16.61 -6.58
C LEU A 118 -7.38 -15.33 -5.76
N ARG A 119 -6.43 -14.38 -5.75
CA ARG A 119 -6.79 -12.99 -5.48
C ARG A 119 -7.52 -12.51 -6.72
N ASP A 120 -8.85 -12.54 -6.67
CA ASP A 120 -9.75 -12.13 -7.75
C ASP A 120 -9.47 -10.66 -8.15
N GLU A 121 -8.52 -10.44 -9.06
CA GLU A 121 -8.15 -9.13 -9.63
C GLU A 121 -9.37 -8.37 -10.14
N SER A 122 -10.42 -9.10 -10.52
CA SER A 122 -11.66 -8.52 -11.01
C SER A 122 -12.41 -7.72 -9.93
N MET A 123 -12.31 -8.08 -8.65
CA MET A 123 -12.94 -7.34 -7.56
C MET A 123 -12.16 -6.06 -7.21
N ALA A 124 -10.83 -6.14 -7.14
CA ALA A 124 -9.99 -4.97 -6.92
C ALA A 124 -10.12 -3.94 -8.06
N ALA A 125 -10.15 -4.40 -9.31
CA ALA A 125 -10.36 -3.56 -10.48
C ALA A 125 -11.74 -2.89 -10.46
N ARG A 126 -12.80 -3.61 -10.06
CA ARG A 126 -14.15 -3.04 -9.90
C ARG A 126 -14.19 -1.96 -8.82
N LEU A 127 -13.56 -2.19 -7.67
CA LEU A 127 -13.50 -1.20 -6.59
C LEU A 127 -12.78 0.07 -7.04
N ALA A 128 -11.62 -0.07 -7.68
CA ALA A 128 -10.88 1.06 -8.24
C ALA A 128 -11.70 1.83 -9.30
N ALA A 129 -12.48 1.12 -10.12
CA ALA A 129 -13.36 1.76 -11.10
C ALA A 129 -14.47 2.60 -10.44
N LEU A 130 -15.06 2.10 -9.35
CA LEU A 130 -16.05 2.84 -8.56
C LEU A 130 -15.44 4.09 -7.92
N GLU A 131 -14.26 3.97 -7.32
CA GLU A 131 -13.54 5.12 -6.73
C GLU A 131 -13.20 6.18 -7.79
N HIS A 132 -12.77 5.77 -8.98
CA HIS A 132 -12.53 6.68 -10.10
C HIS A 132 -13.81 7.37 -10.58
N GLN A 133 -14.93 6.66 -10.58
CA GLN A 133 -16.22 7.24 -10.93
C GLN A 133 -16.68 8.27 -9.90
N ASP A 134 -16.55 7.97 -8.60
CA ASP A 134 -16.82 8.91 -7.51
C ASP A 134 -15.99 10.19 -7.66
N ALA A 135 -14.68 10.05 -7.88
CA ALA A 135 -13.78 11.18 -8.04
C ALA A 135 -14.19 12.08 -9.21
N ARG A 136 -14.61 11.49 -10.35
CA ARG A 136 -15.06 12.25 -11.52
C ARG A 136 -16.38 12.98 -11.28
N LEU A 137 -17.38 12.30 -10.72
CA LEU A 137 -18.69 12.90 -10.42
C LEU A 137 -18.56 14.05 -9.44
N ARG A 138 -17.77 13.85 -8.38
CA ARG A 138 -17.47 14.87 -7.38
C ARG A 138 -16.81 16.10 -8.00
N GLU A 139 -15.79 15.90 -8.84
CA GLU A 139 -15.10 17.02 -9.49
C GLU A 139 -16.02 17.78 -10.45
N GLN A 140 -16.78 17.08 -11.28
CA GLN A 140 -17.75 17.70 -12.19
C GLN A 140 -18.78 18.54 -11.43
N ALA A 141 -19.37 17.95 -10.38
CA ALA A 141 -20.33 18.65 -9.54
C ALA A 141 -19.70 19.88 -8.87
N ARG A 142 -18.47 19.76 -8.35
CA ARG A 142 -17.74 20.88 -7.76
C ARG A 142 -17.62 22.03 -8.74
N LEU A 143 -17.12 21.79 -9.95
CA LEU A 143 -16.93 22.82 -10.95
C LEU A 143 -18.25 23.47 -11.36
N GLN A 144 -19.29 22.67 -11.56
CA GLN A 144 -20.63 23.17 -11.90
C GLN A 144 -21.24 24.02 -10.77
N ILE A 145 -21.16 23.56 -9.52
CA ILE A 145 -21.68 24.26 -8.35
C ILE A 145 -20.92 25.56 -8.12
N LEU A 146 -19.59 25.54 -8.27
CA LEU A 146 -18.77 26.75 -8.18
C LEU A 146 -19.06 27.74 -9.32
N GLU A 147 -19.56 27.29 -10.47
CA GLU A 147 -19.97 28.19 -11.56
C GLU A 147 -21.38 28.77 -11.33
N THR A 148 -22.31 27.95 -10.86
CA THR A 148 -23.75 28.27 -10.90
C THR A 148 -24.32 28.77 -9.56
N MET A 149 -23.79 28.30 -8.43
CA MET A 149 -24.31 28.67 -7.11
C MET A 149 -23.67 29.96 -6.60
N VAL A 150 -24.43 30.75 -5.86
CA VAL A 150 -23.91 31.91 -5.13
C VAL A 150 -23.38 31.49 -3.75
N SER A 151 -22.55 32.32 -3.13
CA SER A 151 -22.05 32.05 -1.78
C SER A 151 -23.19 31.85 -0.78
N GLY A 152 -23.12 30.77 -0.01
CA GLY A 152 -24.16 30.35 0.95
C GLY A 152 -25.20 29.38 0.39
N GLN A 153 -25.31 29.22 -0.93
CA GLN A 153 -26.12 28.15 -1.52
C GLN A 153 -25.31 26.88 -1.71
N SER A 154 -25.94 25.72 -1.59
CA SER A 154 -25.26 24.43 -1.72
C SER A 154 -25.83 23.65 -2.90
N GLY A 155 -24.97 22.90 -3.57
CA GLY A 155 -25.38 21.85 -4.49
C GLY A 155 -24.93 20.49 -3.98
N GLU A 156 -25.45 19.44 -4.58
CA GLU A 156 -25.20 18.05 -4.16
C GLU A 156 -24.73 17.20 -5.32
N TRP A 157 -24.05 16.11 -5.00
CA TRP A 157 -23.70 15.05 -5.92
C TRP A 157 -23.95 13.69 -5.29
N TYR A 158 -24.26 12.71 -6.12
CA TYR A 158 -24.55 11.34 -5.69
C TYR A 158 -24.08 10.37 -6.76
N ASN A 159 -23.37 9.33 -6.34
CA ASN A 159 -23.09 8.17 -7.18
C ASN A 159 -24.00 7.00 -6.77
N PRO A 160 -24.95 6.57 -7.64
CA PRO A 160 -25.82 5.43 -7.33
C PRO A 160 -25.10 4.09 -7.24
N ASP A 161 -23.92 3.95 -7.86
CA ASP A 161 -23.19 2.68 -7.93
C ASP A 161 -22.39 2.40 -6.65
N SER A 162 -21.79 3.43 -6.05
CA SER A 162 -21.07 3.34 -4.78
C SER A 162 -21.93 3.71 -3.57
N GLY A 163 -23.02 4.46 -3.78
CA GLY A 163 -23.83 5.05 -2.71
C GLY A 163 -23.24 6.33 -2.08
N ASN A 164 -22.03 6.72 -2.51
CA ASN A 164 -21.33 7.90 -2.01
C ASN A 164 -22.03 9.18 -2.47
N ARG A 165 -22.07 10.17 -1.58
CA ARG A 165 -22.69 11.48 -1.86
C ARG A 165 -21.92 12.59 -1.18
N GLY A 166 -22.18 13.81 -1.63
CA GLY A 166 -21.68 14.98 -0.94
C GLY A 166 -22.44 16.26 -1.26
N THR A 167 -22.21 17.26 -0.43
CA THR A 167 -22.76 18.60 -0.55
C THR A 167 -21.61 19.58 -0.66
N ILE A 168 -21.66 20.48 -1.64
CA ILE A 168 -20.64 21.49 -1.90
C ILE A 168 -21.27 22.87 -1.78
N SER A 169 -20.65 23.74 -0.98
CA SER A 169 -21.14 25.08 -0.68
C SER A 169 -20.03 26.11 -0.94
N PRO A 170 -20.19 27.03 -1.90
CA PRO A 170 -19.33 28.20 -1.99
C PRO A 170 -19.53 29.06 -0.74
N VAL A 171 -18.45 29.43 -0.07
CA VAL A 171 -18.49 30.19 1.19
C VAL A 171 -18.24 31.67 0.91
N ARG A 172 -17.21 31.97 0.12
CA ARG A 172 -16.77 33.35 -0.15
C ARG A 172 -16.19 33.45 -1.55
N THR A 173 -16.49 34.53 -2.25
CA THR A 173 -15.85 34.91 -3.52
C THR A 173 -14.98 36.16 -3.31
N TYR A 174 -13.76 36.17 -3.84
CA TYR A 174 -12.84 37.31 -3.78
C TYR A 174 -11.94 37.35 -5.03
N LYS A 175 -11.15 38.41 -5.20
CA LYS A 175 -10.08 38.46 -6.21
C LYS A 175 -8.71 38.31 -5.57
N ASP A 176 -7.83 37.54 -6.19
CA ASP A 176 -6.44 37.41 -5.76
C ASP A 176 -5.56 38.60 -6.23
N LYS A 177 -4.28 38.59 -5.88
CA LYS A 177 -3.31 39.63 -6.28
C LYS A 177 -3.09 39.71 -7.80
N LYS A 178 -3.47 38.68 -8.55
CA LYS A 178 -3.38 38.61 -10.02
C LYS A 178 -4.72 38.96 -10.69
N ASP A 179 -5.66 39.54 -9.93
CA ASP A 179 -7.01 39.90 -10.38
C ASP A 179 -7.87 38.70 -10.84
N ARG A 180 -7.55 37.48 -10.39
CA ARG A 180 -8.36 36.27 -10.66
C ARG A 180 -9.45 36.11 -9.62
N TYR A 181 -10.66 35.75 -10.04
CA TYR A 181 -11.72 35.39 -9.11
C TYR A 181 -11.40 34.06 -8.43
N CYS A 182 -11.43 34.03 -7.11
CA CYS A 182 -11.25 32.82 -6.31
C CYS A 182 -12.46 32.62 -5.40
N ARG A 183 -12.82 31.35 -5.19
CA ARG A 183 -13.92 30.91 -4.34
C ARG A 183 -13.41 29.94 -3.29
N GLU A 184 -13.63 30.30 -2.04
CA GLU A 184 -13.57 29.36 -0.93
C GLU A 184 -14.83 28.49 -0.96
N PHE A 185 -14.68 27.19 -0.73
CA PHE A 185 -15.78 26.26 -0.65
C PHE A 185 -15.61 25.29 0.52
N ARG A 186 -16.76 24.81 1.01
CA ARG A 186 -16.86 23.70 1.95
C ARG A 186 -17.47 22.52 1.20
N GLU A 187 -16.92 21.35 1.40
CA GLU A 187 -17.47 20.10 0.91
C GLU A 187 -17.76 19.18 2.10
N GLN A 188 -18.95 18.59 2.14
CA GLN A 188 -19.33 17.57 3.10
C GLN A 188 -19.52 16.26 2.36
N LEU A 189 -18.72 15.26 2.68
CA LEU A 189 -18.75 13.94 2.07
C LEU A 189 -19.40 12.94 3.01
N ASP A 190 -20.21 12.05 2.46
CA ASP A 190 -20.75 10.88 3.14
C ASP A 190 -20.27 9.65 2.36
N VAL A 191 -19.19 9.03 2.88
CA VAL A 191 -18.48 7.90 2.26
C VAL A 191 -18.46 6.77 3.27
N ASP A 192 -18.97 5.60 2.89
CA ASP A 192 -19.10 4.43 3.77
C ASP A 192 -19.79 4.74 5.13
N GLY A 193 -20.78 5.64 5.12
CA GLY A 193 -21.49 6.09 6.32
C GLY A 193 -20.67 6.99 7.25
N ARG A 194 -19.44 7.35 6.87
CA ARG A 194 -18.61 8.32 7.58
C ARG A 194 -18.77 9.69 6.93
N ARG A 195 -19.12 10.67 7.76
CA ARG A 195 -19.20 12.06 7.32
C ARG A 195 -17.85 12.74 7.47
N GLU A 196 -17.29 13.18 6.35
CA GLU A 196 -16.09 13.99 6.31
C GLU A 196 -16.42 15.41 5.85
N THR A 197 -15.64 16.39 6.30
CA THR A 197 -15.75 17.77 5.81
C THR A 197 -14.41 18.20 5.28
N LEU A 198 -14.39 18.84 4.11
CA LEU A 198 -13.21 19.40 3.49
C LEU A 198 -13.46 20.87 3.21
N PHE A 199 -12.37 21.63 3.17
CA PHE A 199 -12.38 23.02 2.76
C PHE A 199 -11.42 23.19 1.60
N GLY A 200 -11.74 24.07 0.67
CA GLY A 200 -10.86 24.31 -0.46
C GLY A 200 -11.01 25.71 -1.02
N VAL A 201 -10.08 26.04 -1.91
CA VAL A 201 -10.09 27.26 -2.71
C VAL A 201 -9.92 26.87 -4.17
N ALA A 202 -10.81 27.37 -5.02
CA ALA A 202 -10.68 27.27 -6.46
C ALA A 202 -10.60 28.67 -7.07
N CYS A 203 -9.70 28.88 -8.03
CA CYS A 203 -9.60 30.14 -8.76
C CYS A 203 -10.02 29.94 -10.21
N ARG A 204 -10.78 30.90 -10.74
CA ARG A 204 -11.27 30.91 -12.10
C ARG A 204 -10.20 31.42 -13.05
N GLU A 205 -9.86 30.59 -14.02
CA GLU A 205 -9.07 30.95 -15.19
C GLU A 205 -10.01 31.36 -16.33
N LYS A 206 -9.53 32.25 -17.21
CA LYS A 206 -10.38 32.85 -18.25
C LYS A 206 -10.91 31.82 -19.26
N GLU A 207 -10.14 30.76 -19.52
CA GLU A 207 -10.49 29.75 -20.55
C GLU A 207 -10.86 28.38 -19.96
N SER A 208 -10.26 28.00 -18.83
CA SER A 208 -10.34 26.66 -18.22
C SER A 208 -11.45 26.51 -17.17
N GLY A 209 -12.10 27.61 -16.75
CA GLY A 209 -13.08 27.59 -15.67
C GLY A 209 -12.45 27.61 -14.28
N TRP A 210 -13.08 26.99 -13.29
CA TRP A 210 -12.56 26.92 -11.91
C TRP A 210 -11.47 25.85 -11.79
N THR A 211 -10.36 26.18 -11.13
CA THR A 211 -9.29 25.23 -10.84
C THR A 211 -9.04 25.20 -9.32
N PRO A 212 -9.20 24.05 -8.64
CA PRO A 212 -8.81 23.90 -7.24
C PRO A 212 -7.31 24.17 -7.08
N ILE A 213 -6.93 25.07 -6.17
CA ILE A 213 -5.53 25.39 -5.85
C ILE A 213 -5.15 24.98 -4.43
N MET A 214 -6.13 24.58 -3.63
CA MET A 214 -5.96 24.15 -2.25
C MET A 214 -7.16 23.30 -1.84
N GLU A 215 -6.91 22.16 -1.21
CA GLU A 215 -7.89 21.38 -0.47
C GLU A 215 -7.28 20.99 0.88
N VAL A 216 -8.05 21.14 1.95
CA VAL A 216 -7.62 20.88 3.32
C VAL A 216 -8.70 20.04 4.00
N ARG A 217 -8.29 18.86 4.48
CA ARG A 217 -9.07 18.05 5.40
C ARG A 217 -8.70 18.47 6.83
N PRO A 218 -9.65 18.96 7.65
CA PRO A 218 -9.38 19.26 9.04
C PRO A 218 -9.00 17.98 9.76
N LEU A 219 -7.90 18.02 10.52
CA LEU A 219 -7.55 16.94 11.43
C LEU A 219 -8.60 16.93 12.54
N VAL A 220 -9.41 15.88 12.60
CA VAL A 220 -10.31 15.65 13.73
C VAL A 220 -9.44 15.40 14.95
N ARG A 221 -9.18 16.43 15.75
CA ARG A 221 -8.55 16.28 17.06
C ARG A 221 -9.57 15.53 17.92
N GLY A 222 -9.17 14.37 18.44
CA GLY A 222 -10.06 13.44 19.16
C GLY A 222 -11.07 14.17 20.04
N GLN A 223 -12.35 13.93 19.75
CA GLN A 223 -13.45 14.33 20.60
C GLN A 223 -13.23 13.60 21.95
N PRO A 224 -13.14 14.29 23.10
CA PRO A 224 -13.16 13.59 24.36
C PRO A 224 -14.54 12.95 24.51
N ASP A 225 -14.56 11.63 24.64
CA ASP A 225 -15.77 10.90 25.02
C ASP A 225 -16.28 11.50 26.34
N ALA A 226 -17.54 11.95 26.31
CA ALA A 226 -18.26 12.49 27.47
C ALA A 226 -18.98 11.36 28.21
#